data_AF-A0A961Y8Z1-F1
#
_entry.id   AF-A0A961Y8Z1-F1
#
_cell.length_a   1.000
_cell.length_b   1.000
_cell.length_c   1.000
_cell.angle_alpha   90.00
_cell.angle_beta   90.00
_cell.angle_gamma   90.00
#
_symmetry.space_group_name_H-M   'P 1'
#
loop_
_entity.id
_entity.type
_entity.pdbx_description
1 polymer ?
#
loop_
_entity_poly.entity_id
_entity_poly.type
_entity_poly.pdbx_seq_one_letter_code
_entity_poly.pdbx_strand_id
1 'polypeptide(L)'
;MTADRRTYFVKTFGCQMNVYDSQRMSDMLGSLGYAPVDDPEGADLVLLNTCHIREKAAEKVYSEVGRLKKARDRRREAGGDMLIGVAGCVAQAEGEEIVSRAPAVDLVFGPQSYHRLADFLARAQAGETVVETDFP
;
A
#
# COMPACT_ATOMS: atom_id res chain seq x y z
N MET A 1 -26.57 -2.36 -13.07
CA MET A 1 -25.17 -2.38 -13.54
C MET A 1 -24.33 -1.75 -12.44
N THR A 2 -23.88 -2.55 -11.47
CA THR A 2 -22.96 -2.09 -10.43
C THR A 2 -21.62 -1.85 -11.11
N ALA A 3 -21.17 -0.60 -11.16
CA ALA A 3 -19.78 -0.31 -11.50
C ALA A 3 -18.88 -1.19 -10.62
N ASP A 4 -17.94 -1.90 -11.22
CA ASP A 4 -17.09 -2.87 -10.55
C ASP A 4 -16.34 -2.16 -9.41
N ARG A 5 -16.71 -2.50 -8.16
CA ARG A 5 -16.25 -1.77 -6.99
C ARG A 5 -14.86 -2.29 -6.66
N ARG A 6 -13.82 -1.47 -6.86
CA ARG A 6 -12.44 -1.86 -6.53
C ARG A 6 -12.31 -2.24 -5.05
N THR A 7 -11.42 -3.17 -4.78
CA THR A 7 -11.22 -3.77 -3.46
C THR A 7 -9.87 -3.40 -2.87
N TYR A 8 -9.75 -3.37 -1.55
CA TYR A 8 -8.49 -3.09 -0.88
C TYR A 8 -8.25 -3.94 0.37
N PHE A 9 -6.98 -4.15 0.68
CA PHE A 9 -6.51 -4.79 1.90
C PHE A 9 -5.44 -3.91 2.57
N VAL A 10 -5.54 -3.68 3.88
CA VAL A 10 -4.51 -2.97 4.65
C VAL A 10 -3.89 -3.93 5.66
N LYS A 11 -2.59 -4.18 5.54
CA LYS A 11 -1.81 -4.92 6.52
C LYS A 11 -1.09 -3.96 7.45
N THR A 12 -1.47 -3.97 8.72
CA THR A 12 -0.85 -3.10 9.72
C THR A 12 0.20 -3.85 10.53
N PHE A 13 1.39 -3.26 10.63
CA PHE A 13 2.46 -3.69 11.50
C PHE A 13 2.89 -2.50 12.37
N GLY A 14 3.14 -2.75 13.67
CA GLY A 14 3.74 -1.73 14.53
C GLY A 14 2.86 -1.35 15.72
N CYS A 15 2.60 -0.04 15.87
CA CYS A 15 2.01 0.54 17.07
C CYS A 15 0.58 1.03 16.84
N GLN A 16 -0.03 1.61 17.89
CA GLN A 16 -1.37 2.18 17.83
C GLN A 16 -1.49 3.31 16.80
N MET A 17 -0.40 4.04 16.52
CA MET A 17 -0.40 5.07 15.48
C MET A 17 -0.57 4.46 14.08
N ASN A 18 0.05 3.31 13.79
CA ASN A 18 -0.21 2.61 12.53
C ASN A 18 -1.64 2.09 12.43
N VAL A 19 -2.24 1.63 13.54
CA VAL A 19 -3.66 1.23 13.55
C VAL A 19 -4.55 2.42 13.23
N TYR A 20 -4.29 3.58 13.86
CA TYR A 20 -5.00 4.82 13.59
C TYR A 20 -4.84 5.26 12.12
N ASP A 21 -3.62 5.29 11.60
CA ASP A 21 -3.35 5.64 10.20
C ASP A 21 -4.02 4.67 9.22
N SER A 22 -4.04 3.37 9.53
CA SER A 22 -4.74 2.36 8.74
C SER A 22 -6.25 2.58 8.72
N GLN A 23 -6.85 3.01 9.82
CA GLN A 23 -8.27 3.39 9.85
C GLN A 23 -8.51 4.63 8.96
N ARG A 24 -7.64 5.65 9.04
CA ARG A 24 -7.75 6.85 8.19
C ARG A 24 -7.60 6.55 6.71
N MET A 25 -6.69 5.66 6.34
CA MET A 25 -6.57 5.16 4.95
C MET A 25 -7.83 4.42 4.52
N SER A 26 -8.41 3.60 5.39
CA SER A 26 -9.64 2.85 5.12
C SER A 26 -10.84 3.78 4.89
N ASP A 27 -10.99 4.81 5.71
CA ASP A 27 -12.04 5.83 5.56
C ASP A 27 -11.89 6.58 4.22
N MET A 28 -10.66 6.97 3.87
CA MET A 28 -10.35 7.64 2.60
C MET A 28 -10.68 6.73 1.41
N LEU A 29 -10.23 5.48 1.43
CA LEU A 29 -10.50 4.49 0.38
C LEU A 29 -12.01 4.24 0.23
N GLY A 30 -12.75 4.18 1.34
CA GLY A 30 -14.20 4.08 1.34
C GLY A 30 -14.87 5.26 0.63
N SER A 31 -14.38 6.49 0.85
CA SER A 31 -14.87 7.69 0.17
C SER A 31 -14.56 7.72 -1.33
N LEU A 32 -13.49 7.04 -1.75
CA LEU A 32 -13.11 6.82 -3.15
C LEU A 32 -13.87 5.64 -3.80
N GLY A 33 -14.79 5.02 -3.07
CA GLY A 33 -15.61 3.92 -3.58
C GLY A 33 -14.96 2.55 -3.46
N TYR A 34 -13.79 2.40 -2.83
CA TYR A 34 -13.19 1.08 -2.62
C TYR A 34 -13.97 0.28 -1.55
N ALA A 35 -13.86 -1.05 -1.58
CA ALA A 35 -14.42 -1.98 -0.59
C ALA A 35 -13.32 -2.80 0.11
N PRO A 36 -13.37 -2.98 1.43
CA PRO A 36 -12.39 -3.81 2.12
C PRO A 36 -12.58 -5.29 1.77
N VAL A 37 -11.49 -6.03 1.75
CA VAL A 37 -11.47 -7.51 1.71
C VAL A 37 -10.61 -8.05 2.85
N ASP A 38 -10.84 -9.31 3.23
CA ASP A 38 -10.11 -9.96 4.34
C ASP A 38 -8.82 -10.66 3.89
N ASP A 39 -8.61 -10.78 2.58
CA ASP A 39 -7.46 -11.47 2.01
C ASP A 39 -6.76 -10.59 0.94
N PRO A 40 -5.41 -10.47 0.98
CA PRO A 40 -4.69 -9.65 0.03
C PRO A 40 -4.76 -10.16 -1.42
N GLU A 41 -4.97 -11.46 -1.67
CA GLU A 41 -5.08 -11.98 -3.04
C GLU A 41 -6.36 -11.51 -3.74
N GLY A 42 -7.40 -11.20 -2.97
CA GLY A 42 -8.66 -10.67 -3.47
C GLY A 42 -8.67 -9.16 -3.75
N ALA A 43 -7.60 -8.43 -3.40
CA ALA A 43 -7.58 -6.98 -3.43
C ALA A 43 -7.06 -6.40 -4.76
N ASP A 44 -7.65 -5.29 -5.22
CA ASP A 44 -7.08 -4.43 -6.28
C ASP A 44 -5.96 -3.53 -5.74
N LEU A 45 -5.94 -3.28 -4.42
CA LEU A 45 -4.95 -2.47 -3.73
C LEU A 45 -4.55 -3.14 -2.41
N VAL A 46 -3.24 -3.32 -2.18
CA VAL A 46 -2.70 -3.78 -0.91
C VAL A 46 -1.80 -2.71 -0.30
N LEU A 47 -2.07 -2.30 0.93
CA LEU A 47 -1.24 -1.33 1.69
C LEU A 47 -0.56 -2.02 2.88
N LEU A 48 0.77 -1.99 2.91
CA LEU A 48 1.58 -2.42 4.05
C LEU A 48 1.93 -1.21 4.92
N ASN A 49 1.21 -1.00 6.02
CA ASN A 49 1.46 0.11 6.95
C ASN A 49 2.36 -0.35 8.09
N THR A 50 3.59 0.15 8.18
CA THR A 50 4.59 -0.39 9.11
C THR A 50 5.33 0.69 9.92
N CYS A 51 5.76 0.32 11.13
CA CYS A 51 6.55 1.17 12.04
C CYS A 51 8.05 0.89 11.89
N HIS A 52 8.89 1.91 12.13
CA HIS A 52 10.35 1.83 12.00
C HIS A 52 11.07 1.45 13.31
N ILE A 53 10.39 1.51 14.45
CA ILE A 53 11.05 1.37 15.77
C ILE A 53 11.48 -0.06 16.14
N ARG A 54 11.13 -1.06 15.33
CA ARG A 54 11.43 -2.47 15.62
C ARG A 54 12.54 -2.98 14.72
N GLU A 55 13.42 -3.79 15.30
CA GLU A 55 14.37 -4.58 14.53
C GLU A 55 13.64 -5.40 13.46
N LYS A 56 14.19 -5.41 12.24
CA LYS A 56 13.69 -6.18 11.09
C LYS A 56 12.37 -5.72 10.47
N ALA A 57 11.90 -4.51 10.78
CA ALA A 57 10.66 -3.98 10.19
C ALA A 57 10.74 -3.89 8.66
N ALA A 58 11.90 -3.47 8.14
CA ALA A 58 12.20 -3.39 6.73
C ALA A 58 12.18 -4.77 6.05
N GLU A 59 12.92 -5.73 6.58
CA GLU A 59 12.99 -7.11 6.06
C GLU A 59 11.61 -7.76 6.00
N LYS A 60 10.74 -7.43 6.96
CA LYS A 60 9.35 -7.89 6.95
C LYS A 60 8.56 -7.28 5.79
N VAL A 61 8.72 -5.98 5.50
CA VAL A 61 8.13 -5.34 4.31
C VAL A 61 8.59 -6.05 3.05
N TYR A 62 9.90 -6.23 2.87
CA TYR A 62 10.44 -6.89 1.67
C TYR A 62 9.93 -8.33 1.51
N SER A 63 9.82 -9.09 2.60
CA SER A 63 9.25 -10.43 2.59
C SER A 63 7.79 -10.43 2.14
N GLU A 64 6.98 -9.50 2.65
CA GLU A 64 5.57 -9.36 2.29
C GLU A 64 5.40 -8.90 0.83
N VAL A 65 6.18 -7.91 0.37
CA VAL A 65 6.17 -7.49 -1.04
C VAL A 65 6.52 -8.65 -1.96
N GLY A 66 7.49 -9.49 -1.61
CA GLY A 66 7.82 -10.69 -2.38
C GLY A 66 6.66 -11.69 -2.50
N ARG A 67 5.81 -11.81 -1.47
CA ARG A 67 4.58 -12.63 -1.52
C ARG A 67 3.50 -11.97 -2.38
N LEU A 68 3.29 -10.68 -2.20
CA LEU A 68 2.30 -9.90 -2.95
C LEU A 68 2.62 -9.84 -4.44
N LYS A 69 3.91 -9.77 -4.81
CA LYS A 69 4.32 -9.89 -6.21
C LYS A 69 3.79 -11.18 -6.83
N LYS A 70 3.92 -12.31 -6.15
CA LYS A 70 3.40 -13.61 -6.65
C LYS A 70 1.87 -13.61 -6.74
N ALA A 71 1.18 -12.97 -5.79
CA ALA A 71 -0.28 -12.84 -5.82
C ALA A 71 -0.73 -11.97 -7.00
N ARG A 72 -0.07 -10.83 -7.23
CA ARG A 72 -0.29 -9.97 -8.38
C ARG A 72 -0.04 -10.70 -9.71
N ASP A 73 1.05 -11.46 -9.81
CA ASP A 73 1.37 -12.23 -11.02
C ASP A 73 0.22 -13.21 -11.35
N ARG A 74 -0.30 -13.95 -10.36
CA ARG A 74 -1.50 -14.81 -10.52
C ARG A 74 -2.76 -14.02 -10.90
N ARG A 75 -2.97 -12.85 -10.30
CA ARG A 75 -4.11 -11.99 -10.61
C ARG A 75 -4.07 -11.50 -12.06
N ARG A 76 -2.89 -11.17 -12.56
CA ARG A 76 -2.64 -10.78 -13.96
C ARG A 76 -2.95 -11.90 -14.93
N GLU A 77 -2.58 -13.14 -14.60
CA GLU A 77 -2.97 -14.31 -15.39
C GLU A 77 -4.50 -14.49 -15.49
N ALA A 78 -5.24 -14.07 -14.46
CA ALA A 78 -6.70 -14.07 -14.44
C ALA A 78 -7.35 -12.80 -15.04
N GLY A 79 -6.57 -11.88 -15.62
CA GLY A 79 -7.07 -10.66 -16.27
C GLY A 79 -7.32 -9.47 -15.34
N GLY A 80 -6.87 -9.53 -14.07
CA GLY A 80 -6.92 -8.41 -13.12
C GLY A 80 -5.54 -7.78 -12.87
N ASP A 81 -5.47 -6.73 -12.06
CA ASP A 81 -4.19 -6.11 -11.65
C ASP A 81 -4.19 -5.63 -10.20
N MET A 82 -3.04 -5.60 -9.53
CA MET A 82 -2.96 -5.27 -8.11
C MET A 82 -1.91 -4.19 -7.89
N LEU A 83 -2.31 -3.10 -7.26
CA LEU A 83 -1.40 -2.09 -6.75
C LEU A 83 -0.86 -2.51 -5.37
N ILE A 84 0.44 -2.34 -5.15
CA ILE A 84 1.13 -2.65 -3.90
C ILE A 84 1.72 -1.35 -3.34
N GLY A 85 1.30 -0.98 -2.13
CA GLY A 85 1.79 0.19 -1.43
C GLY A 85 2.47 -0.10 -0.11
N VAL A 86 3.47 0.71 0.25
CA VAL A 86 4.12 0.71 1.56
C VAL A 86 3.92 2.06 2.23
N ALA A 87 3.41 2.04 3.46
CA ALA A 87 3.07 3.23 4.23
C ALA A 87 3.73 3.24 5.61
N GLY A 88 3.77 4.41 6.23
CA GLY A 88 4.19 4.59 7.62
C GLY A 88 5.69 4.87 7.78
N CYS A 89 6.21 4.69 8.99
CA CYS A 89 7.55 5.17 9.33
C CYS A 89 8.68 4.46 8.56
N VAL A 90 8.54 3.18 8.19
CA VAL A 90 9.55 2.51 7.34
C VAL A 90 9.51 3.09 5.93
N ALA A 91 8.31 3.33 5.39
CA ALA A 91 8.15 3.97 4.09
C ALA A 91 8.86 5.32 4.08
N GLN A 92 8.67 6.12 5.13
CA GLN A 92 9.35 7.40 5.30
C GLN A 92 10.88 7.27 5.41
N ALA A 93 11.37 6.30 6.18
CA ALA A 93 12.80 6.15 6.45
C ALA A 93 13.59 5.62 5.23
N GLU A 94 13.00 4.71 4.46
CA GLU A 94 13.68 4.09 3.32
C GLU A 94 13.33 4.74 1.96
N GLY A 95 12.11 5.26 1.80
CA GLY A 95 11.68 6.00 0.62
C GLY A 95 12.01 5.32 -0.70
N GLU A 96 12.88 5.95 -1.49
CA GLU A 96 13.32 5.45 -2.80
C GLU A 96 14.01 4.09 -2.73
N GLU A 97 14.66 3.76 -1.62
CA GLU A 97 15.34 2.47 -1.45
C GLU A 97 14.35 1.30 -1.51
N ILE A 98 13.11 1.49 -1.05
CA ILE A 98 12.05 0.47 -1.16
C ILE A 98 11.77 0.17 -2.62
N VAL A 99 11.65 1.20 -3.46
CA VAL A 99 11.36 1.04 -4.89
C VAL A 99 12.53 0.37 -5.61
N SER A 100 13.76 0.80 -5.29
CA SER A 100 14.99 0.22 -5.83
C SER A 100 15.10 -1.28 -5.52
N ARG A 101 14.86 -1.68 -4.27
CA ARG A 101 14.98 -3.07 -3.81
C ARG A 101 13.76 -3.92 -4.12
N ALA A 102 12.58 -3.32 -4.23
CA ALA A 102 11.33 -4.00 -4.50
C ALA A 102 10.53 -3.30 -5.61
N PRO A 103 10.91 -3.49 -6.89
CA PRO A 103 10.24 -2.86 -8.05
C PRO A 103 8.77 -3.25 -8.26
N ALA A 104 8.24 -4.13 -7.41
CA ALA A 104 6.83 -4.45 -7.39
C ALA A 104 5.99 -3.43 -6.62
N VAL A 105 6.59 -2.51 -5.87
CA VAL A 105 5.87 -1.46 -5.13
C VAL A 105 5.52 -0.31 -6.06
N ASP A 106 4.25 0.07 -6.07
CA ASP A 106 3.70 1.13 -6.91
C ASP A 106 3.61 2.48 -6.17
N LEU A 107 3.52 2.43 -4.83
CA LEU A 107 3.38 3.62 -3.98
C LEU A 107 4.10 3.46 -2.63
N VAL A 108 4.88 4.47 -2.26
CA VAL A 108 5.58 4.59 -0.97
C VAL A 108 5.21 5.94 -0.37
N PHE A 109 4.64 5.97 0.83
CA PHE A 109 4.33 7.25 1.48
C PHE A 109 4.49 7.24 3.00
N GLY A 110 4.93 8.39 3.53
CA GLY A 110 5.17 8.57 4.95
C GLY A 110 3.89 8.52 5.81
N PRO A 111 4.04 8.46 7.14
CA PRO A 111 2.91 8.57 8.06
C PRO A 111 2.17 9.90 7.84
N GLN A 112 0.86 9.93 8.15
CA GLN A 112 0.00 11.11 8.00
C GLN A 112 -0.21 11.66 6.57
N SER A 113 0.47 11.12 5.55
CA SER A 113 0.27 11.47 4.13
C SER A 113 -1.01 10.89 3.51
N TYR A 114 -1.83 10.15 4.27
CA TYR A 114 -3.05 9.49 3.79
C TYR A 114 -4.11 10.45 3.23
N HIS A 115 -4.05 11.75 3.58
CA HIS A 115 -4.94 12.77 3.02
C HIS A 115 -4.70 13.01 1.52
N ARG A 116 -3.51 12.66 1.00
CA ARG A 116 -3.15 12.72 -0.43
C ARG A 116 -3.32 11.38 -1.15
N LEU A 117 -3.84 10.34 -0.47
CA LEU A 117 -3.93 8.99 -1.03
C LEU A 117 -4.69 8.94 -2.36
N ALA A 118 -5.71 9.79 -2.55
CA ALA A 118 -6.43 9.88 -3.82
C ALA A 118 -5.51 10.28 -5.00
N ASP A 119 -4.62 11.26 -4.79
CA ASP A 119 -3.64 11.68 -5.79
C ASP A 119 -2.63 10.58 -6.08
N PHE A 120 -2.08 9.95 -5.03
CA PHE A 120 -1.11 8.87 -5.16
C PHE A 120 -1.68 7.70 -5.96
N LEU A 121 -2.94 7.33 -5.70
CA LEU A 121 -3.61 6.26 -6.41
C LEU A 121 -3.87 6.61 -7.88
N ALA A 122 -4.21 7.86 -8.19
CA ALA A 122 -4.41 8.29 -9.57
C ALA A 122 -3.10 8.22 -10.38
N ARG A 123 -1.99 8.68 -9.79
CA ARG A 123 -0.65 8.61 -10.37
C ARG A 123 -0.19 7.16 -10.57
N ALA A 124 -0.35 6.32 -9.55
CA ALA A 124 -0.03 4.89 -9.63
C ALA A 124 -0.83 4.17 -10.74
N GLN A 125 -2.11 4.49 -10.90
CA GLN A 125 -2.95 3.94 -11.96
C GLN A 125 -2.56 4.42 -13.37
N ALA A 126 -1.91 5.58 -13.47
CA ALA A 126 -1.34 6.06 -14.73
C ALA A 126 0.03 5.40 -15.05
N GLY A 127 0.53 4.53 -14.17
CA GLY A 127 1.79 3.80 -14.34
C GLY A 127 3.01 4.51 -13.73
N GLU A 128 2.79 5.56 -12.92
CA GLU A 128 3.86 6.23 -12.18
C GLU A 128 4.17 5.50 -10.87
N THR A 129 5.44 5.27 -10.55
CA THR A 129 5.82 4.87 -9.19
C THR A 129 5.87 6.09 -8.27
N VAL A 130 5.02 6.12 -7.25
CA VAL A 130 4.87 7.27 -6.35
C VAL A 130 5.74 7.09 -5.11
N VAL A 131 6.60 8.06 -4.80
CA VAL A 131 7.40 8.10 -3.57
C VAL A 131 7.20 9.45 -2.89
N GLU A 132 6.50 9.45 -1.76
CA GLU A 132 6.00 10.64 -1.07
C GLU A 132 6.31 10.56 0.44
N THR A 133 7.59 10.75 0.76
CA THR A 133 8.14 10.57 2.10
C THR A 133 8.52 11.87 2.80
N ASP A 134 8.43 13.00 2.09
CA ASP A 134 8.73 14.30 2.67
C ASP A 134 7.65 14.69 3.69
N PHE A 135 8.12 15.17 4.85
CA PHE A 135 7.26 15.82 5.83
C PHE A 135 7.01 17.27 5.41
N PRO A 136 5.79 17.79 5.49
CA PRO A 136 5.59 19.23 5.59
C PRO A 136 6.19 19.80 6.88
#